data_AF-A0A1H9HXH4-F1
#
_entry.id   AF-A0A1H9HXH4-F1
#
_cell.length_a   1.000
_cell.length_b   1.000
_cell.length_c   1.000
_cell.angle_alpha   90.00
_cell.angle_beta   90.00
_cell.angle_gamma   90.00
#
_symmetry.space_group_name_H-M   'P 1'
#
loop_
_entity.id
_entity.type
_entity.pdbx_description
1 polymer ?
#
loop_
_entity_poly.entity_id
_entity_poly.type
_entity_poly.pdbx_seq_one_letter_code
_entity_poly.pdbx_strand_id
1 'polypeptide(L)'
;MKKTIALVSALALPTAPAAFAEHHAYDAISPDYIAGFLAGADLTDGAIIDNISSGNESEFILRAYRTRLGKEHPAEQSTYLAGFCLPEGATQDSLISSILDKLSHTPRPDNTQRDVFLYNIIKSLYPCQD
;
A
#
# COMPACT_ATOMS: atom_id res chain seq x y z
N MET A 1 6.36 -20.32 69.78
CA MET A 1 6.81 -21.07 68.59
C MET A 1 6.21 -20.41 67.36
N LYS A 2 7.01 -19.74 66.53
CA LYS A 2 6.58 -18.97 65.35
C LYS A 2 6.40 -19.92 64.17
N LYS A 3 5.21 -19.92 63.55
CA LYS A 3 4.94 -20.63 62.29
C LYS A 3 5.25 -19.68 61.13
N THR A 4 6.25 -20.00 60.32
CA THR A 4 6.54 -19.33 59.04
C THR A 4 5.66 -19.96 57.97
N ILE A 5 4.72 -19.19 57.43
CA ILE A 5 3.98 -19.54 56.22
C ILE A 5 4.83 -19.06 55.04
N ALA A 6 5.35 -19.98 54.24
CA ALA A 6 6.02 -19.67 52.99
C ALA A 6 4.95 -19.49 51.90
N LEU A 7 4.86 -18.29 51.34
CA LEU A 7 3.99 -17.96 50.21
C LEU A 7 4.80 -18.19 48.93
N VAL A 8 4.52 -19.28 48.21
CA VAL A 8 5.13 -19.57 46.90
C VAL A 8 4.33 -18.82 45.85
N SER A 9 4.85 -17.68 45.40
CA SER A 9 4.28 -16.92 44.29
C SER A 9 4.78 -17.53 42.98
N ALA A 10 3.90 -18.25 42.27
CA ALA A 10 4.20 -18.74 40.93
C ALA A 10 4.11 -17.57 39.94
N LEU A 11 5.26 -17.07 39.46
CA LEU A 11 5.33 -16.21 38.28
C LEU A 11 5.00 -17.06 37.06
N ALA A 12 3.75 -17.00 36.59
CA ALA A 12 3.41 -17.43 35.24
C ALA A 12 3.90 -16.34 34.28
N LEU A 13 5.04 -16.57 33.61
CA LEU A 13 5.40 -15.78 32.43
C LEU A 13 4.41 -16.14 31.32
N PRO A 14 3.66 -15.17 30.76
CA PRO A 14 2.95 -15.42 29.52
C PRO A 14 4.00 -15.50 28.42
N THR A 15 4.39 -16.72 28.03
CA THR A 15 5.04 -16.94 26.74
C THR A 15 3.99 -16.70 25.68
N ALA A 16 3.80 -15.43 25.30
CA ALA A 16 3.10 -15.11 24.06
C ALA A 16 3.86 -15.85 22.95
N PRO A 17 3.19 -16.70 22.14
CA PRO A 17 3.84 -17.28 20.99
C PRO A 17 4.24 -16.12 20.08
N ALA A 18 5.54 -16.01 19.80
CA ALA A 18 6.06 -15.23 18.67
C ALA A 18 5.65 -15.93 17.35
N ALA A 19 4.36 -16.19 17.17
CA ALA A 19 3.81 -16.51 15.87
C ALA A 19 3.55 -15.16 15.20
N PHE A 20 3.98 -15.00 13.94
CA PHE A 20 3.90 -13.80 13.10
C PHE A 20 5.06 -12.79 13.15
N ALA A 21 6.26 -13.20 13.54
CA ALA A 21 7.47 -12.55 13.02
C ALA A 21 8.10 -13.48 11.98
N GLU A 22 7.38 -13.70 10.87
CA GLU A 22 7.94 -14.41 9.73
C GLU A 22 8.97 -13.47 9.07
N HIS A 23 10.25 -13.73 9.36
CA HIS A 23 11.36 -13.02 8.73
C HIS A 23 11.54 -13.56 7.30
N HIS A 24 10.61 -13.18 6.43
CA HIS A 24 10.72 -13.50 5.01
C HIS A 24 11.85 -12.67 4.41
N ALA A 25 13.00 -13.31 4.22
CA ALA A 25 14.07 -12.85 3.34
C ALA A 25 13.64 -12.87 1.84
N TYR A 26 12.36 -12.60 1.56
CA TYR A 26 11.79 -12.57 0.22
C TYR A 26 11.74 -11.13 -0.26
N ASP A 27 12.92 -10.59 -0.53
CA ASP A 27 13.12 -9.21 -0.94
C ASP A 27 12.97 -8.99 -2.46
N ALA A 28 12.63 -10.08 -3.18
CA ALA A 28 12.30 -10.07 -4.59
C ALA A 28 10.88 -9.53 -4.82
N ILE A 29 10.71 -8.77 -5.90
CA ILE A 29 9.41 -8.30 -6.38
C ILE A 29 8.90 -9.32 -7.39
N SER A 30 7.88 -10.09 -7.01
CA SER A 30 7.24 -11.10 -7.86
C SER A 30 6.08 -10.50 -8.68
N PRO A 31 5.64 -11.16 -9.77
CA PRO A 31 4.42 -10.79 -10.48
C PRO A 31 3.20 -10.65 -9.55
N ASP A 32 3.01 -11.61 -8.64
CA ASP A 32 1.89 -11.60 -7.68
C ASP A 32 1.98 -10.44 -6.69
N TYR A 33 3.20 -10.06 -6.29
CA TYR A 33 3.41 -8.90 -5.43
C TYR A 33 3.00 -7.60 -6.15
N ILE A 34 3.36 -7.47 -7.44
CA ILE A 34 2.94 -6.33 -8.27
C ILE A 34 1.42 -6.32 -8.42
N ALA A 35 0.80 -7.47 -8.71
CA ALA A 35 -0.64 -7.60 -8.82
C ALA A 35 -1.36 -7.13 -7.55
N GLY A 36 -0.91 -7.60 -6.37
CA GLY A 36 -1.46 -7.19 -5.09
C GLY A 36 -1.26 -5.70 -4.79
N PHE A 37 -0.10 -5.15 -5.16
CA PHE A 37 0.19 -3.72 -5.00
C PHE A 37 -0.77 -2.86 -5.84
N LEU A 38 -0.94 -3.20 -7.12
CA LEU A 38 -1.84 -2.47 -8.03
C LEU A 38 -3.30 -2.59 -7.58
N ALA A 39 -3.75 -3.79 -7.20
CA ALA A 39 -5.11 -4.00 -6.70
C ALA A 39 -5.38 -3.20 -5.42
N GLY A 40 -4.39 -3.11 -4.51
CA GLY A 40 -4.52 -2.31 -3.29
C GLY A 40 -4.69 -0.82 -3.56
N ALA A 41 -3.94 -0.29 -4.52
CA ALA A 41 -4.07 1.10 -4.95
C ALA A 41 -5.44 1.36 -5.59
N ASP A 42 -5.83 0.53 -6.56
CA ASP A 42 -7.09 0.65 -7.30
C ASP A 42 -8.33 0.58 -6.39
N LEU A 43 -8.34 -0.36 -5.43
CA LEU A 43 -9.46 -0.50 -4.48
C LEU A 43 -9.60 0.69 -3.53
N THR A 44 -8.48 1.22 -3.05
CA THR A 44 -8.50 2.31 -2.07
C THR A 44 -8.88 3.63 -2.74
N ASP A 45 -8.26 3.91 -3.87
CA ASP A 45 -8.49 5.14 -4.62
C ASP A 45 -9.88 5.14 -5.26
N GLY A 46 -10.30 4.02 -5.87
CA GLY A 46 -11.64 3.84 -6.41
C GLY A 46 -12.72 4.07 -5.37
N ALA A 47 -12.60 3.47 -4.17
CA ALA A 47 -13.56 3.68 -3.10
C ALA A 47 -13.62 5.15 -2.61
N ILE A 48 -12.50 5.88 -2.63
CA ILE A 48 -12.46 7.31 -2.28
C ILE A 48 -13.14 8.14 -3.37
N ILE A 49 -12.81 7.90 -4.63
CA ILE A 49 -13.37 8.62 -5.79
C ILE A 49 -14.87 8.38 -5.90
N ASP A 50 -15.34 7.15 -5.73
CA ASP A 50 -16.75 6.77 -5.78
C ASP A 50 -17.56 7.46 -4.69
N ASN A 51 -17.06 7.45 -3.45
CA ASN A 51 -17.74 8.11 -2.33
C ASN A 51 -17.89 9.62 -2.57
N ILE A 52 -16.84 10.28 -3.06
CA ILE A 52 -16.85 11.70 -3.37
C ILE A 52 -17.79 12.01 -4.54
N SER A 53 -17.72 11.21 -5.60
CA SER A 53 -18.51 11.41 -6.83
C SER A 53 -20.00 11.11 -6.60
N SER A 54 -20.33 10.23 -5.65
CA SER A 54 -21.72 9.92 -5.30
C SER A 54 -22.48 11.08 -4.65
N GLY A 55 -21.78 12.15 -4.24
CA GLY A 55 -22.39 13.33 -3.63
C GLY A 55 -22.97 13.09 -2.22
N ASN A 56 -22.72 11.93 -1.64
CA ASN A 56 -23.17 11.57 -0.29
C ASN A 56 -22.25 12.10 0.83
N GLU A 57 -21.10 12.64 0.46
CA GLU A 57 -20.12 13.20 1.39
C GLU A 57 -20.51 14.57 1.92
N SER A 58 -20.14 14.86 3.17
CA SER A 58 -20.41 16.18 3.75
C SER A 58 -19.61 17.30 3.06
N GLU A 59 -20.15 18.52 3.06
CA GLU A 59 -19.46 19.73 2.55
C GLU A 59 -18.08 19.96 3.19
N PHE A 60 -17.89 19.51 4.44
CA PHE A 60 -16.59 19.55 5.09
C PHE A 60 -15.58 18.62 4.41
N ILE A 61 -15.98 17.38 4.10
CA ILE A 61 -15.13 16.39 3.42
C ILE A 61 -14.81 16.86 2.00
N LEU A 62 -15.80 17.35 1.25
CA LEU A 62 -15.59 17.91 -0.09
C LEU A 62 -14.62 19.09 -0.08
N ARG A 63 -14.74 19.98 0.93
CA ARG A 63 -13.79 21.10 1.10
C ARG A 63 -12.39 20.60 1.42
N ALA A 64 -12.25 19.68 2.38
CA ALA A 64 -10.96 19.13 2.77
C ALA A 64 -10.25 18.48 1.57
N TYR A 65 -11.00 17.75 0.76
CA TYR A 65 -10.51 17.13 -0.46
C TYR A 65 -10.01 18.16 -1.47
N ARG A 66 -10.84 19.16 -1.82
CA ARG A 66 -10.47 20.26 -2.72
C ARG A 66 -9.23 21.03 -2.24
N THR A 67 -9.06 21.20 -0.92
CA THR A 67 -7.90 21.89 -0.36
C THR A 67 -6.62 21.06 -0.37
N ARG A 68 -6.73 19.73 -0.24
CA ARG A 68 -5.56 18.83 -0.22
C ARG A 68 -5.10 18.43 -1.62
N LEU A 69 -6.03 18.31 -2.56
CA LEU A 69 -5.80 17.70 -3.86
C LEU A 69 -5.99 18.66 -5.04
N GLY A 70 -6.46 19.89 -4.80
CA GLY A 70 -6.68 20.89 -5.85
C GLY A 70 -8.08 20.86 -6.46
N LYS A 71 -8.26 21.56 -7.58
CA LYS A 71 -9.53 21.60 -8.34
C LYS A 71 -9.40 20.77 -9.61
N GLU A 72 -10.43 19.96 -9.85
CA GLU A 72 -10.64 19.02 -10.96
C GLU A 72 -9.74 17.77 -10.86
N HIS A 73 -10.34 16.68 -10.40
CA HIS A 73 -9.78 15.34 -10.57
C HIS A 73 -10.35 14.73 -11.83
N PRO A 74 -9.52 14.05 -12.64
CA PRO A 74 -10.06 13.16 -13.64
C PRO A 74 -10.76 12.02 -12.90
N ALA A 75 -12.10 12.02 -12.95
CA ALA A 75 -12.94 11.01 -12.30
C ALA A 75 -12.68 9.58 -12.85
N GLU A 76 -11.91 9.47 -13.93
CA GLU A 76 -11.70 8.24 -14.70
C GLU A 76 -10.40 7.51 -14.31
N GLN A 77 -9.56 8.06 -13.41
CA GLN A 77 -8.26 7.47 -13.08
C GLN A 77 -8.22 6.87 -11.66
N SER A 78 -8.46 5.56 -11.58
CA SER A 78 -8.61 4.78 -10.34
C SER A 78 -7.36 4.65 -9.47
N THR A 79 -6.23 5.23 -9.86
CA THR A 79 -4.96 5.21 -9.09
C THR A 79 -4.36 6.60 -8.85
N TYR A 80 -5.09 7.64 -9.25
CA TYR A 80 -4.63 9.02 -9.20
C TYR A 80 -4.21 9.46 -7.79
N LEU A 81 -4.91 9.00 -6.74
CA LEU A 81 -4.62 9.40 -5.35
C LEU A 81 -3.40 8.70 -4.79
N ALA A 82 -3.04 7.53 -5.33
CA ALA A 82 -1.77 6.87 -5.10
C ALA A 82 -0.61 7.62 -5.79
N GLY A 83 -0.89 8.57 -6.69
CA GLY A 83 0.10 9.43 -7.33
C GLY A 83 0.79 8.82 -8.55
N PHE A 84 0.13 7.86 -9.20
CA PHE A 84 0.45 7.32 -10.52
C PHE A 84 -0.85 7.02 -11.28
N CYS A 85 -0.83 6.99 -12.60
CA CYS A 85 -2.05 6.92 -13.40
C CYS A 85 -1.95 5.80 -14.43
N LEU A 86 -2.58 4.66 -14.12
CA LEU A 86 -2.59 3.50 -15.00
C LEU A 86 -3.33 3.81 -16.32
N PRO A 87 -2.80 3.34 -17.47
CA PRO A 87 -3.43 3.55 -18.76
C PRO A 87 -4.79 2.83 -18.87
N GLU A 88 -5.79 3.53 -19.39
CA GLU A 88 -7.11 2.95 -19.66
C GLU A 88 -7.02 1.77 -20.64
N GLY A 89 -7.78 0.71 -20.34
CA GLY A 89 -7.85 -0.49 -21.18
C GLY A 89 -6.61 -1.39 -21.12
N ALA A 90 -5.59 -1.05 -20.32
CA ALA A 90 -4.46 -1.94 -20.10
C ALA A 90 -4.88 -3.18 -19.29
N THR A 91 -4.43 -4.35 -19.74
CA THR A 91 -4.66 -5.60 -18.99
C THR A 91 -3.68 -5.68 -17.83
N GLN A 92 -4.10 -6.33 -16.74
CA GLN A 92 -3.23 -6.56 -15.58
C GLN A 92 -1.90 -7.22 -15.98
N ASP A 93 -1.94 -8.22 -16.87
CA ASP A 93 -0.73 -8.89 -17.36
C ASP A 93 0.22 -7.94 -18.11
N SER A 94 -0.32 -7.02 -18.91
CA SER A 94 0.49 -6.03 -19.66
C SER A 94 1.18 -5.03 -18.71
N LEU A 95 0.47 -4.61 -17.65
CA LEU A 95 1.02 -3.73 -16.62
C LEU A 95 2.12 -4.44 -15.84
N ILE A 96 1.85 -5.65 -15.34
CA ILE A 96 2.83 -6.45 -14.60
C ILE A 96 4.08 -6.70 -15.46
N SER A 97 3.91 -7.04 -16.73
CA SER A 97 5.04 -7.29 -17.64
C SER A 97 5.89 -6.04 -17.84
N SER A 98 5.27 -4.88 -18.04
CA SER A 98 5.99 -3.60 -18.21
C SER A 98 6.74 -3.19 -16.94
N ILE A 99 6.14 -3.42 -15.77
CA ILE A 99 6.77 -3.14 -14.47
C ILE A 99 7.95 -4.08 -14.22
N LEU A 100 7.80 -5.38 -14.48
CA LEU A 100 8.88 -6.36 -14.36
C LEU A 100 10.04 -6.04 -15.29
N ASP A 101 9.75 -5.67 -16.53
CA ASP A 101 10.77 -5.25 -17.48
C ASP A 101 11.58 -4.06 -16.93
N LYS A 102 10.89 -3.02 -16.45
CA LYS A 102 11.55 -1.84 -15.86
C LYS A 102 12.36 -2.18 -14.61
N LEU A 103 11.85 -3.07 -13.75
CA LEU A 103 12.55 -3.55 -12.56
C LEU A 103 13.85 -4.28 -12.91
N SER A 104 13.85 -5.10 -13.98
CA SER A 104 15.05 -5.84 -14.38
C SER A 104 16.18 -4.94 -14.89
N HIS A 105 15.83 -3.74 -15.39
CA HIS A 105 16.78 -2.74 -15.89
C HIS A 105 17.12 -1.65 -14.86
N THR A 106 16.52 -1.68 -13.67
CA THR A 106 16.73 -0.65 -12.66
C THR A 106 17.29 -1.29 -11.39
N PRO A 107 18.55 -1.01 -11.02
CA PRO A 107 19.10 -1.53 -9.77
C PRO A 107 18.40 -0.88 -8.58
N ARG A 108 17.96 -1.70 -7.61
CA ARG A 108 17.41 -1.19 -6.36
C ARG A 108 18.55 -0.66 -5.47
N PRO A 109 18.48 0.58 -4.95
CA PRO A 109 19.47 1.08 -4.00
C PRO A 109 19.42 0.29 -2.69
N ASP A 110 20.58 0.00 -2.09
CA ASP A 110 20.74 -0.90 -0.93
C ASP A 110 19.85 -0.56 0.28
N ASN A 111 19.51 0.71 0.47
CA ASN A 111 18.69 1.20 1.60
C ASN A 111 17.23 1.47 1.24
N THR A 112 16.75 1.00 0.08
CA THR A 112 15.37 1.24 -0.36
C THR A 112 14.50 0.02 -0.05
N GLN A 113 13.42 0.25 0.69
CA GLN A 113 12.41 -0.77 0.94
C GLN A 113 11.76 -1.23 -0.38
N ARG A 114 11.39 -2.51 -0.45
CA ARG A 114 10.86 -3.15 -1.68
C ARG A 114 9.64 -2.43 -2.25
N ASP A 115 8.70 -2.06 -1.39
CA ASP A 115 7.47 -1.34 -1.71
C ASP A 115 7.75 0.08 -2.23
N VAL A 116 8.65 0.81 -1.57
CA VAL A 116 9.10 2.15 -2.01
C VAL A 116 9.76 2.08 -3.38
N PHE A 117 10.58 1.05 -3.61
CA PHE A 117 11.22 0.84 -4.89
C PHE A 117 10.19 0.53 -5.99
N LEU A 118 9.27 -0.40 -5.73
CA LEU A 118 8.17 -0.73 -6.66
C LEU A 118 7.32 0.51 -6.97
N TYR A 119 6.93 1.27 -5.95
CA TYR A 119 6.17 2.51 -6.09
C TYR A 119 6.86 3.50 -7.05
N ASN A 120 8.15 3.76 -6.84
CA ASN A 120 8.92 4.69 -7.67
C ASN A 120 9.04 4.21 -9.12
N ILE A 121 9.16 2.90 -9.34
CA ILE A 121 9.18 2.30 -10.66
C ILE A 121 7.84 2.52 -11.37
N ILE A 122 6.72 2.20 -10.71
CA ILE A 122 5.36 2.40 -11.25
C ILE A 122 5.15 3.88 -11.58
N LYS A 123 5.47 4.78 -10.66
CA LYS A 123 5.34 6.23 -10.85
C LYS A 123 6.17 6.75 -12.02
N SER A 124 7.35 6.16 -12.26
CA SER A 124 8.19 6.53 -13.40
C SER A 124 7.64 6.06 -14.74
N LEU A 125 6.92 4.92 -14.76
CA LEU A 125 6.29 4.36 -15.95
C LEU A 125 4.97 5.06 -16.29
N TYR A 126 4.21 5.41 -15.24
CA TYR A 126 2.83 5.87 -15.35
C TYR A 126 2.62 7.17 -14.57
N PRO A 127 3.31 8.28 -14.92
CA PRO A 127 3.07 9.56 -14.29
C PRO A 127 1.66 10.07 -14.64
N CYS A 128 0.98 10.65 -13.66
CA CYS A 128 -0.24 11.41 -13.93
C CYS A 128 0.08 12.68 -14.72
N GLN A 129 -0.79 13.07 -15.64
CA GLN A 129 -0.70 14.36 -16.31
C GLN A 129 -1.29 15.44 -15.41
N ASP A 130 -0.63 16.61 -15.37
CA ASP A 130 -1.09 17.81 -14.65
C ASP A 130 -2.15 18.58 -15.46
#